data_AF-B2AXX5-F1
#
_entry.id   AF-B2AXX5-F1
#
_cell.length_a   1.000
_cell.length_b   1.000
_cell.length_c   1.000
_cell.angle_alpha   90.00
_cell.angle_beta   90.00
_cell.angle_gamma   90.00
#
_symmetry.space_group_name_H-M   'P 1'
#
loop_
_entity.id
_entity.type
_entity.pdbx_description
1 polymer ?
#
loop_
_entity_poly.entity_id
_entity_poly.type
_entity_poly.pdbx_seq_one_letter_code
_entity_poly.pdbx_strand_id
1 'polypeptide(L)'
;MLAFRQTVHHYGTDLCWTPMILAKEFNRNKFARDSDFTISTAGPQPPTIVQFGANVPQELARASSLVVPFASGVDLNCGCPQSWACSS
;
A
#
# COMPACT_ATOMS: atom_id res chain seq x y z
N MET A 1 4.86 -8.68 -0.92
CA MET A 1 5.12 -8.48 0.53
C MET A 1 4.11 -9.18 1.45
N LEU A 2 2.99 -9.76 0.95
CA LEU A 2 1.96 -10.37 1.79
C LEU A 2 2.48 -11.44 2.77
N ALA A 3 3.32 -12.37 2.28
CA ALA A 3 3.85 -13.45 3.10
C ALA A 3 4.59 -12.93 4.34
N PHE A 4 5.40 -11.88 4.20
CA PHE A 4 6.12 -11.30 5.35
C PHE A 4 5.15 -10.69 6.37
N ARG A 5 4.13 -9.96 5.90
CA ARG A 5 3.09 -9.41 6.80
C ARG A 5 2.36 -10.52 7.56
N GLN A 6 2.02 -11.62 6.88
CA GLN A 6 1.40 -12.78 7.51
C GLN A 6 2.30 -13.42 8.57
N THR A 7 3.60 -13.55 8.28
CA THR A 7 4.58 -14.08 9.24
C THR A 7 4.67 -13.21 10.48
N VAL A 8 4.90 -11.89 10.36
CA VAL A 8 5.07 -11.03 11.54
C VAL A 8 3.77 -10.90 12.34
N HIS A 9 2.61 -10.94 11.67
CA HIS A 9 1.32 -10.99 12.33
C HIS A 9 1.14 -12.29 13.14
N HIS A 10 1.59 -13.43 12.62
CA HIS A 10 1.59 -14.70 13.36
C HIS A 10 2.42 -14.63 14.64
N TYR A 11 3.49 -13.83 14.65
CA TYR A 11 4.32 -13.56 15.84
C TYR A 11 3.80 -12.40 16.73
N GLY A 12 2.55 -11.95 16.54
CA GLY A 12 1.90 -10.99 17.43
C GLY A 12 2.02 -9.53 17.01
N THR A 13 2.34 -9.23 15.75
CA THR A 13 2.29 -7.85 15.24
C THR A 13 0.84 -7.39 15.05
N ASP A 14 0.48 -6.25 15.64
CA ASP A 14 -0.88 -5.69 15.59
C ASP A 14 -1.23 -5.06 14.23
N LEU A 15 -0.29 -4.33 13.64
CA LEU A 15 -0.46 -3.58 12.39
C LEU A 15 0.71 -3.82 11.44
N CYS A 16 0.43 -4.04 10.17
CA CYS A 16 1.44 -4.21 9.14
C CYS A 16 1.34 -3.12 8.08
N TRP A 17 2.47 -2.68 7.53
CA TRP A 17 2.50 -1.74 6.41
C TRP A 17 2.81 -2.44 5.08
N THR A 18 2.28 -1.93 3.97
CA THR A 18 2.84 -2.23 2.65
C THR A 18 4.23 -1.58 2.51
N PRO A 19 5.08 -2.06 1.59
CA PRO A 19 6.09 -1.20 0.99
C PRO A 19 5.44 0.08 0.43
N MET A 20 6.23 1.13 0.24
CA MET A 20 5.73 2.35 -0.40
C MET A 20 5.26 2.05 -1.82
N ILE A 21 3.99 2.33 -2.10
CA ILE A 21 3.37 2.20 -3.42
C ILE A 21 3.22 3.59 -4.03
N LEU A 22 3.60 3.77 -5.30
CA LEU A 22 3.36 5.05 -5.98
C LEU A 22 1.88 5.19 -6.33
N ALA A 23 1.21 6.22 -5.81
CA ALA A 23 -0.22 6.43 -6.06
C ALA A 23 -0.56 6.54 -7.56
N LYS A 24 0.34 7.17 -8.33
CA LYS A 24 0.25 7.32 -9.79
C LYS A 24 0.23 5.98 -10.51
N GLU A 25 1.16 5.07 -10.20
CA GLU A 25 1.21 3.73 -10.81
C GLU A 25 0.04 2.86 -10.34
N PHE A 26 -0.33 2.97 -9.06
CA PHE A 26 -1.50 2.27 -8.52
C PHE A 26 -2.80 2.64 -9.25
N ASN A 27 -2.94 3.90 -9.67
CA ASN A 27 -4.10 4.37 -10.43
C ASN A 27 -4.09 3.95 -11.90
N ARG A 28 -2.92 3.59 -12.46
CA ARG A 28 -2.73 3.40 -13.90
C ARG A 28 -3.59 2.30 -14.50
N ASN A 29 -3.60 1.11 -13.90
CA ASN A 29 -4.47 0.00 -14.30
C ASN A 29 -4.49 -1.09 -13.22
N LYS A 30 -5.36 -2.08 -13.39
CA LYS A 30 -5.49 -3.22 -12.46
C LYS A 30 -4.21 -4.05 -12.36
N PHE A 31 -3.48 -4.25 -13.45
CA PHE A 31 -2.27 -5.07 -13.47
C PHE A 31 -1.15 -4.46 -12.59
N ALA A 32 -0.90 -3.16 -12.71
CA ALA A 32 0.04 -2.45 -11.85
C ALA A 32 -0.39 -2.53 -10.38
N ARG A 33 -1.69 -2.34 -10.13
CA ARG A 33 -2.28 -2.45 -8.79
C ARG A 33 -2.06 -3.82 -8.14
N ASP A 34 -2.33 -4.90 -8.88
CA ASP A 34 -2.18 -6.27 -8.39
C ASP A 34 -0.70 -6.63 -8.15
N SER A 35 0.21 -6.04 -8.93
CA SER A 35 1.66 -6.20 -8.75
C SER A 35 2.14 -5.54 -7.45
N ASP A 36 1.70 -4.32 -7.19
CA ASP A 36 2.14 -3.52 -6.03
C ASP A 36 1.43 -3.90 -4.73
N PHE A 37 0.15 -4.31 -4.82
CA PHE A 37 -0.70 -4.61 -3.68
C PHE A 37 -1.30 -6.01 -3.77
N THR A 38 -0.80 -6.87 -2.89
CA THR A 38 -1.25 -8.25 -2.76
C THR A 38 -2.06 -8.43 -1.47
N ILE A 39 -3.19 -9.11 -1.59
CA ILE A 39 -4.07 -9.51 -0.48
C ILE A 39 -4.17 -11.02 -0.41
N SER A 40 -4.46 -11.54 0.78
CA SER A 40 -4.71 -12.96 1.00
C SER A 40 -5.95 -13.39 0.22
N THR A 41 -5.80 -14.43 -0.60
CA THR A 41 -6.94 -15.14 -1.24
C THR A 41 -7.37 -16.36 -0.43
N ALA A 42 -6.51 -16.84 0.47
CA ALA A 42 -6.77 -17.93 1.40
C ALA A 42 -5.91 -17.74 2.66
N GLY A 43 -6.53 -17.82 3.84
CA GLY A 43 -5.85 -17.64 5.13
C GLY A 43 -5.88 -16.21 5.67
N PRO A 44 -5.13 -15.92 6.76
CA PRO A 44 -5.25 -14.68 7.51
C PRO A 44 -4.82 -13.46 6.68
N GLN A 45 -5.63 -12.40 6.74
CA GLN A 45 -5.29 -11.08 6.21
C GLN A 45 -4.92 -10.19 7.41
N PRO A 46 -3.64 -9.87 7.62
CA PRO A 46 -3.23 -8.98 8.70
C PRO A 46 -3.89 -7.60 8.54
N PRO A 47 -4.26 -6.93 9.64
CA PRO A 47 -4.62 -5.52 9.61
C PRO A 47 -3.49 -4.74 8.92
N THR A 48 -3.79 -4.17 7.75
CA THR A 48 -2.77 -3.62 6.84
C THR A 48 -3.04 -2.14 6.58
N ILE A 49 -2.03 -1.32 6.85
CA ILE A 49 -1.95 0.08 6.44
C ILE A 49 -1.25 0.15 5.08
N VAL A 50 -1.88 0.80 4.10
CA VAL A 50 -1.30 0.96 2.77
C VAL A 50 -0.57 2.29 2.72
N GLN A 51 0.74 2.23 2.51
CA GLN A 51 1.59 3.41 2.43
C GLN A 51 1.74 3.85 0.98
N PHE A 52 1.25 5.04 0.65
CA PHE A 52 1.42 5.65 -0.66
C PHE A 52 2.55 6.69 -0.67
N GLY A 53 3.32 6.71 -1.75
CA GLY A 53 4.09 7.86 -2.19
C GLY A 53 3.27 8.67 -3.19
N ALA A 54 3.06 9.95 -2.92
CA ALA A 54 2.30 10.84 -3.78
C ALA A 54 2.71 12.30 -3.55
N ASN A 55 2.69 13.09 -4.62
CA ASN A 55 2.86 14.55 -4.60
C ASN A 55 1.68 15.29 -5.25
N VAL A 56 0.73 14.56 -5.84
CA VAL A 56 -0.53 15.08 -6.39
C VAL A 56 -1.69 14.60 -5.52
N PRO A 57 -2.44 15.51 -4.85
CA PRO A 57 -3.53 15.15 -3.95
C PRO A 57 -4.61 14.28 -4.59
N GLN A 58 -4.92 14.53 -5.87
CA GLN A 58 -5.94 13.80 -6.63
C GLN A 58 -5.52 12.34 -6.87
N GLU A 59 -4.23 12.08 -7.09
CA GLU A 59 -3.70 10.73 -7.26
C GLU A 59 -3.80 9.95 -5.95
N LEU A 60 -3.43 10.59 -4.83
CA LEU A 60 -3.58 9.99 -3.50
C LEU A 60 -5.04 9.68 -3.17
N ALA A 61 -5.95 10.63 -3.41
CA ALA A 61 -7.38 10.45 -3.14
C ALA A 61 -7.97 9.30 -3.95
N ARG A 62 -7.64 9.21 -5.25
CA ARG A 62 -8.10 8.12 -6.11
C ARG A 62 -7.53 6.77 -5.68
N ALA A 63 -6.23 6.71 -5.39
CA ALA A 63 -5.57 5.49 -4.94
C ALA A 63 -6.14 4.99 -3.61
N SER A 64 -6.41 5.92 -2.69
CA SER A 64 -7.05 5.63 -1.39
C SER A 64 -8.44 5.02 -1.57
N SER A 65 -9.30 5.63 -2.39
CA SER A 65 -10.64 5.11 -2.67
C SER A 65 -10.63 3.69 -3.24
N LEU A 66 -9.60 3.33 -4.01
CA LEU A 66 -9.46 2.00 -4.61
C LEU A 66 -9.00 0.93 -3.61
N VAL A 67 -8.32 1.34 -2.53
CA VAL A 67 -7.76 0.41 -1.54
C VAL A 67 -8.62 0.25 -0.28
N VAL A 68 -9.54 1.19 -0.01
CA VAL A 68 -10.47 1.18 1.13
C VAL A 68 -11.11 -0.20 1.41
N PRO A 69 -11.60 -0.97 0.42
CA PRO A 69 -12.23 -2.26 0.70
C PRO A 69 -11.28 -3.34 1.24
N PHE A 70 -9.97 -3.12 1.15
CA PHE A 70 -8.94 -4.13 1.37
C PHE A 70 -7.90 -3.72 2.43
N ALA A 71 -7.97 -2.48 2.93
CA ALA A 71 -7.01 -1.89 3.83
C ALA A 71 -7.67 -1.43 5.13
N SER A 72 -6.93 -1.53 6.23
CA SER A 72 -7.33 -1.02 7.54
C SER A 72 -7.06 0.48 7.69
N GLY A 73 -6.25 1.05 6.80
CA GLY A 73 -5.94 2.48 6.77
C GLY A 73 -5.02 2.84 5.62
N VAL A 74 -4.85 4.14 5.42
CA VAL A 74 -3.95 4.71 4.42
C VAL A 74 -2.94 5.61 5.12
N ASP A 75 -1.69 5.50 4.70
CA ASP A 75 -0.56 6.32 5.17
C ASP A 75 0.09 7.04 3.97
N LEU A 76 0.53 8.29 4.16
CA LEU A 76 1.24 9.06 3.15
C LEU A 76 2.72 9.15 3.55
N ASN A 77 3.61 8.61 2.72
CA ASN A 77 5.04 8.69 2.97
C ASN A 77 5.56 10.10 2.66
N CYS A 78 5.89 10.86 3.70
CA CYS A 78 6.50 12.19 3.62
C CYS A 78 8.02 12.19 3.92
N GLY A 79 8.65 11.01 4.01
CA GLY A 79 10.03 10.85 4.49
C GLY A 79 10.99 10.24 3.47
N CYS A 80 10.52 9.77 2.32
CA CYS A 80 11.38 9.12 1.32
C CYS A 80 12.35 10.14 0.70
N PRO A 81 13.69 9.97 0.84
CA PRO A 81 14.66 10.90 0.27
C PRO A 81 14.96 10.59 -1.21
N GLN A 82 14.37 9.55 -1.78
CA GLN A 82 14.71 9.10 -3.13
C GLN A 82 14.08 10.03 -4.17
N SER A 83 14.92 10.54 -5.08
CA SER A 83 14.51 11.55 -6.07
C SER A 83 13.33 11.12 -6.93
N TRP A 84 13.23 9.83 -7.26
CA TRP A 84 12.13 9.30 -8.08
C TRP A 84 10.77 9.38 -7.36
N ALA A 85 10.73 9.31 -6.03
CA ALA A 85 9.51 9.43 -5.25
C ALA A 85 8.99 10.88 -5.25
N CYS A 86 9.90 11.86 -5.32
CA CYS A 86 9.57 13.28 -5.35
C CYS A 86 9.30 13.82 -6.78
N SER A 87 9.81 13.15 -7.81
CA SER A 87 9.77 13.61 -9.21
C SER A 87 8.54 13.16 -10.01
N SER A 88 7.55 12.53 -9.36
CA SER A 88 6.43 11.86 -10.04
C SER A 88 5.31 12.78 -10.50
#